data_AF-A0A377C715-F1
#
_entry.id   AF-A0A377C715-F1
#
_cell.length_a   1.000
_cell.length_b   1.000
_cell.length_c   1.000
_cell.angle_alpha   90.00
_cell.angle_beta   90.00
_cell.angle_gamma   90.00
#
_symmetry.space_group_name_H-M   'P 1'
#
loop_
_entity.id
_entity.type
_entity.pdbx_description
1 polymer ?
#
loop_
_entity_poly.entity_id
_entity_poly.type
_entity_poly.pdbx_seq_one_letter_code
_entity_poly.pdbx_strand_id
1 'polypeptide(L)'
;MMEILRGSPALSAFRINKLLARFQAARLPVHNIYAEYVHFADLNAPLNDDEHAQLERLLKYGPALASHAPQGKLLLVTRVLAPSLPGLRKRPILPITAGYNR
;
A
#
# COMPACT_ATOMS: atom_id res chain seq x y z
N MET A 1 -14.07 -10.80 10.34
CA MET A 1 -13.45 -11.33 9.11
C MET A 1 -12.58 -10.25 8.54
N MET A 2 -11.34 -10.57 8.18
CA MET A 2 -10.39 -9.57 7.70
C MET A 2 -10.32 -9.61 6.17
N GLU A 3 -10.58 -8.47 5.53
CA GLU A 3 -10.50 -8.31 4.08
C GLU A 3 -9.35 -7.37 3.70
N ILE A 4 -8.63 -7.72 2.63
CA ILE A 4 -7.45 -7.00 2.15
C ILE A 4 -7.75 -6.43 0.77
N LEU A 5 -7.77 -5.11 0.67
CA LEU A 5 -8.11 -4.40 -0.57
C LEU A 5 -6.91 -3.58 -1.06
N ARG A 6 -6.57 -3.71 -2.34
CA ARG A 6 -5.53 -2.90 -2.97
C ARG A 6 -6.06 -1.51 -3.30
N GLY A 7 -5.28 -0.49 -2.96
CA GLY A 7 -5.56 0.90 -3.25
C GLY A 7 -4.68 1.44 -4.38
N SER A 8 -4.73 2.76 -4.56
CA SER A 8 -3.97 3.47 -5.59
C SER A 8 -2.45 3.44 -5.34
N PRO A 9 -1.61 3.67 -6.37
CA PRO A 9 -0.18 3.81 -6.18
C PRO A 9 0.18 4.92 -5.18
N ALA A 10 1.11 4.63 -4.29
CA ALA A 10 1.41 5.43 -3.11
C ALA A 10 2.42 6.56 -3.34
N LEU A 11 3.28 6.41 -4.35
CA LEU A 11 4.42 7.30 -4.58
C LEU A 11 4.36 7.88 -5.98
N SER A 12 4.57 9.19 -6.08
CA SER A 12 4.80 9.85 -7.38
C SER A 12 6.19 9.51 -7.93
N ALA A 13 6.38 9.69 -9.24
CA ALA A 13 7.68 9.51 -9.90
C ALA A 13 8.81 10.29 -9.21
N PHE A 14 8.54 11.53 -8.76
CA PHE A 14 9.50 12.34 -8.01
C PHE A 14 9.95 11.67 -6.70
N ARG A 15 9.02 11.10 -5.93
CA ARG A 15 9.34 10.40 -4.67
C ARG A 15 10.09 9.10 -4.92
N ILE A 16 9.74 8.36 -5.98
CA ILE A 16 10.45 7.16 -6.42
C ILE A 16 11.91 7.50 -6.73
N ASN A 17 12.17 8.50 -7.56
CA ASN A 17 13.53 8.93 -7.91
C ASN A 17 14.34 9.36 -6.68
N LYS A 18 13.71 10.08 -5.73
CA LYS A 18 14.37 10.46 -4.48
C LYS A 18 14.76 9.26 -3.62
N LEU A 19 13.95 8.20 -3.59
CA LEU A 19 14.29 6.96 -2.86
C LEU A 19 15.41 6.18 -3.56
N LEU A 20 15.33 6.03 -4.89
CA LEU A 20 16.39 5.38 -5.67
C LEU A 20 17.74 6.07 -5.48
N ALA A 21 17.78 7.41 -5.53
CA ALA A 21 19.01 8.18 -5.25
C ALA A 21 19.56 7.90 -3.84
N ARG A 22 18.69 7.74 -2.82
CA ARG A 22 19.12 7.38 -1.46
C ARG A 22 19.67 5.97 -1.38
N PHE A 23 19.08 5.01 -2.08
CA PHE A 23 19.58 3.63 -2.14
C PHE A 23 20.94 3.58 -2.84
N GLN A 24 21.11 4.32 -3.94
CA GLN A 24 22.39 4.45 -4.64
C GLN A 24 23.47 5.05 -3.72
N ALA A 25 23.16 6.15 -3.02
CA ALA A 25 24.09 6.76 -2.06
C ALA A 25 24.49 5.80 -0.93
N ALA A 26 23.58 4.92 -0.50
CA ALA A 26 23.82 3.89 0.49
C ALA A 26 24.46 2.60 -0.09
N ARG A 27 24.81 2.58 -1.39
CA ARG A 27 25.35 1.41 -2.12
C ARG A 27 24.46 0.16 -2.05
N LEU A 28 23.14 0.35 -2.01
CA LEU A 28 22.16 -0.73 -2.05
C LEU A 28 21.78 -1.04 -3.51
N PRO A 29 21.82 -2.31 -3.96
CA PRO A 29 21.48 -2.69 -5.33
C PRO A 29 19.96 -2.74 -5.53
N VAL A 30 19.32 -1.56 -5.54
CA VAL A 30 17.88 -1.41 -5.78
C VAL A 30 17.68 -0.71 -7.13
N HIS A 31 17.13 -1.43 -8.10
CA HIS A 31 16.95 -0.93 -9.47
C HIS A 31 15.59 -0.29 -9.70
N ASN A 32 14.54 -0.78 -9.02
CA ASN A 32 13.20 -0.24 -9.16
C ASN A 32 12.43 -0.33 -7.84
N ILE A 33 11.50 0.60 -7.63
CA ILE A 33 10.63 0.59 -6.46
C ILE A 33 9.21 0.95 -6.87
N TYR A 34 8.28 0.14 -6.41
CA TYR A 34 6.86 0.32 -6.61
C TYR A 34 6.16 0.36 -5.25
N ALA A 35 5.11 1.15 -5.11
CA ALA A 35 4.38 1.19 -3.86
C ALA A 35 2.91 1.46 -4.14
N GLU A 36 2.04 0.75 -3.44
CA GLU A 36 0.59 0.92 -3.48
C GLU A 36 0.08 1.13 -2.06
N TYR A 37 -1.12 1.68 -1.90
CA TYR A 37 -1.83 1.55 -0.65
C TYR A 37 -2.45 0.15 -0.56
N VAL A 38 -2.52 -0.42 0.63
CA VAL A 38 -3.35 -1.60 0.92
C VAL A 38 -4.16 -1.30 2.16
N HIS A 39 -5.44 -1.59 2.04
CA HIS A 39 -6.43 -1.37 3.06
C HIS A 39 -6.78 -2.70 3.70
N PHE A 40 -6.82 -2.67 5.02
CA PHE A 40 -7.21 -3.80 5.83
C PHE A 40 -8.52 -3.44 6.49
N ALA A 41 -9.59 -4.12 6.08
CA ALA A 41 -10.92 -3.95 6.61
C ALA A 41 -11.23 -5.11 7.55
N ASP A 42 -11.34 -4.83 8.83
CA ASP A 42 -11.88 -5.80 9.79
C ASP A 42 -13.40 -5.65 9.80
N LEU A 43 -14.08 -6.66 9.29
CA LEU A 43 -15.52 -6.69 9.06
C LEU A 43 -16.20 -7.58 10.09
N ASN A 44 -17.23 -7.07 10.75
CA ASN A 44 -18.02 -7.86 11.70
C ASN A 44 -19.03 -8.79 11.00
N ALA A 45 -19.35 -8.51 9.74
CA ALA A 45 -20.24 -9.29 8.89
C ALA A 45 -19.75 -9.20 7.43
N PRO A 46 -20.02 -10.20 6.57
CA PRO A 46 -19.67 -10.13 5.16
C PRO A 46 -20.40 -8.96 4.49
N LEU A 47 -19.70 -8.27 3.58
CA LEU A 47 -20.30 -7.23 2.74
C LEU A 47 -21.07 -7.89 1.59
N ASN A 48 -22.20 -7.31 1.21
CA ASN A 48 -22.87 -7.66 -0.04
C ASN A 48 -22.17 -7.01 -1.25
N ASP A 49 -22.56 -7.39 -2.47
CA ASP A 49 -21.90 -6.93 -3.70
C ASP A 49 -21.94 -5.40 -3.87
N ASP A 50 -23.03 -4.74 -3.46
CA ASP A 50 -23.17 -3.28 -3.54
C ASP A 50 -22.26 -2.56 -2.52
N GLU A 51 -22.20 -3.08 -1.29
CA GLU A 51 -21.32 -2.59 -0.23
C GLU A 51 -19.84 -2.78 -0.58
N HIS A 52 -19.52 -3.90 -1.24
CA HIS A 52 -18.19 -4.20 -1.74
C HIS A 52 -17.77 -3.19 -2.83
N ALA A 53 -18.64 -2.98 -3.82
CA ALA A 53 -18.42 -1.98 -4.87
C ALA A 53 -18.29 -0.56 -4.31
N GLN A 54 -19.09 -0.22 -3.29
CA GLN A 54 -18.99 1.07 -2.60
C GLN A 54 -17.67 1.19 -1.84
N LEU A 55 -17.23 0.14 -1.15
CA LEU A 55 -15.96 0.12 -0.44
C LEU A 55 -14.79 0.32 -1.42
N GLU A 56 -14.76 -0.40 -2.55
CA GLU A 56 -13.73 -0.19 -3.56
C GLU A 56 -13.67 1.26 -4.07
N ARG A 57 -14.82 1.90 -4.27
CA ARG A 57 -14.88 3.30 -4.71
C ARG A 57 -14.32 4.25 -3.67
N LEU A 58 -14.59 4.01 -2.38
CA LEU A 58 -14.04 4.81 -1.29
C LEU A 58 -12.51 4.66 -1.14
N LEU A 59 -11.97 3.50 -1.53
CA LEU A 59 -10.54 3.20 -1.43
C LEU A 59 -9.74 3.67 -2.67
N LYS A 60 -10.42 3.99 -3.77
CA LYS A 60 -9.82 4.62 -4.95
C LYS A 60 -9.73 6.14 -4.74
N TYR A 61 -8.70 6.57 -4.04
CA TYR A 61 -8.41 7.98 -3.82
C TYR A 61 -6.95 8.32 -4.21
N GLY A 62 -6.75 9.51 -4.75
CA GLY A 62 -5.44 10.01 -5.15
C GLY A 62 -5.24 10.11 -6.67
N PRO A 63 -4.07 10.61 -7.11
CA PRO A 63 -3.78 10.77 -8.52
C PRO A 63 -3.81 9.43 -9.26
N ALA A 64 -4.34 9.43 -10.48
CA ALA A 64 -4.37 8.27 -11.38
C ALA A 64 -2.94 7.98 -11.87
N LEU A 65 -2.13 7.40 -11.00
CA LEU A 65 -0.81 6.88 -11.30
C LEU A 65 -0.97 5.52 -11.99
N ALA A 66 -0.08 5.22 -12.93
CA ALA A 66 -0.08 3.92 -13.60
C ALA A 66 0.13 2.81 -12.56
N SER A 67 -0.82 1.88 -12.47
CA SER A 67 -0.62 0.66 -11.70
C SER A 67 0.32 -0.26 -12.48
N HIS A 68 1.22 -0.89 -11.74
CA HIS A 68 2.16 -1.87 -12.26
C HIS A 68 1.98 -3.18 -11.51
N ALA A 69 2.21 -4.31 -12.17
CA ALA A 69 2.24 -5.58 -11.48
C ALA A 69 3.42 -5.58 -10.49
N PRO A 70 3.19 -5.87 -9.19
CA PRO A 70 4.26 -5.90 -8.21
C PRO A 70 5.25 -7.02 -8.56
N GLN A 71 6.52 -6.65 -8.72
CA GLN A 71 7.63 -7.58 -8.99
C GLN A 71 8.72 -7.39 -7.95
N GLY A 72 9.45 -8.46 -7.63
CA GLY A 72 10.52 -8.45 -6.64
C GLY A 72 10.04 -8.69 -5.21
N LYS A 73 10.63 -7.97 -4.24
CA LYS A 73 10.42 -8.22 -2.81
C LYS A 73 9.34 -7.30 -2.23
N LEU A 74 8.29 -7.89 -1.68
CA LEU A 74 7.25 -7.15 -0.97
C LEU A 74 7.73 -6.75 0.44
N LEU A 75 7.66 -5.46 0.76
CA LEU A 75 7.87 -4.93 2.11
C LEU A 75 6.60 -4.19 2.57
N LEU A 76 5.80 -4.84 3.42
CA LEU A 76 4.61 -4.21 3.96
C LEU A 76 4.97 -3.26 5.11
N VAL A 77 4.76 -1.95 4.91
CA VAL A 77 5.01 -0.94 5.95
C VAL A 77 3.69 -0.57 6.61
N THR A 78 3.51 -1.03 7.85
CA THR A 78 2.35 -0.71 8.68
C THR A 78 2.77 0.20 9.83
N ARG A 79 1.83 0.97 10.39
CA ARG A 79 2.10 1.65 11.67
C ARG A 79 2.17 0.60 12.76
N VAL A 80 3.22 0.67 13.60
CA VAL A 80 3.29 -0.14 14.83
C VAL A 80 2.07 0.17 15.68
N LEU A 81 1.32 -0.89 16.01
CA LEU A 81 0.13 -0.79 16.83
C LEU A 81 0.57 -0.58 18.29
N ALA A 82 0.58 0.66 18.76
CA ALA A 82 0.46 0.89 20.20
C ALA A 82 -0.94 0.39 20.64
N PRO A 83 -1.07 -0.33 21.77
CA PRO A 83 -2.33 -0.92 22.21
C PRO A 83 -3.42 0.17 22.24
N SER A 84 -4.44 -0.01 21.42
CA SER A 84 -5.61 0.87 21.35
C SER A 84 -6.65 0.47 22.37
N LEU A 85 -7.28 1.46 22.99
CA LEU A 85 -8.66 1.36 23.45
C LEU A 85 -9.62 0.96 22.31
N PRO A 86 -10.67 0.16 22.61
CA PRO A 86 -11.59 -0.40 21.61
C PRO A 86 -12.45 0.69 20.98
N GLY A 87 -12.74 0.58 19.67
CA GLY A 87 -13.84 1.34 19.08
C GLY A 87 -13.74 1.72 17.60
N LEU A 88 -12.57 2.06 17.06
CA LEU A 88 -12.49 2.44 15.63
C LEU A 88 -11.05 2.47 15.12
N ARG A 89 -10.67 1.62 14.15
CA ARG A 89 -9.41 1.78 13.40
C ARG A 89 -9.58 1.39 11.92
N LYS A 90 -10.29 2.21 11.14
CA LYS A 90 -9.95 2.31 9.70
C LYS A 90 -8.57 2.96 9.61
N ARG A 91 -7.53 2.19 9.27
CA ARG A 91 -6.18 2.75 9.09
C ARG A 91 -5.61 2.35 7.74
N PRO A 92 -5.31 3.30 6.84
CA PRO A 92 -4.62 3.00 5.60
C PRO A 92 -3.22 2.48 5.92
N ILE A 93 -2.85 1.37 5.30
CA ILE A 93 -1.54 0.74 5.41
C ILE A 93 -0.83 0.94 4.05
N LEU A 94 0.49 1.15 4.08
CA LEU A 94 1.29 1.44 2.88
C LEU A 94 2.21 0.24 2.57
N PRO A 95 1.86 -0.70 1.70
CA PRO A 95 2.84 -1.62 1.15
C PRO A 95 3.81 -0.89 0.23
N ILE A 96 5.09 -1.10 0.50
CA ILE A 96 6.17 -0.73 -0.39
C ILE A 96 6.67 -2.02 -1.04
N THR A 97 6.42 -2.20 -2.34
CA THR A 97 7.03 -3.29 -3.10
C THR A 97 8.38 -2.83 -3.65
N ALA A 98 9.46 -3.15 -2.95
CA ALA A 98 10.80 -2.90 -3.47
C ALA A 98 11.14 -3.96 -4.53
N GLY A 99 11.20 -3.54 -5.80
CA GLY A 99 11.67 -4.38 -6.90
C GLY A 99 13.17 -4.65 -6.77
N TYR A 100 13.51 -5.69 -6.02
CA TYR A 100 14.87 -6.24 -5.98
C TYR A 100 15.00 -7.27 -7.10
N ASN A 101 15.49 -6.85 -8.26
CA ASN A 101 16.04 -7.79 -9.24
C ASN A 101 17.52 -7.97 -8.93
N ARG A 102 17.96 -9.22 -8.78
CA ARG A 102 19.38 -9.58 -8.99
C ARG A 102 19.69 -9.50 -10.47
#